data_AF-A0AAU6FKI6-F1
#
_entry.id   AF-A0AAU6FKI6-F1
#
_cell.length_a   1.000
_cell.length_b   1.000
_cell.length_c   1.000
_cell.angle_alpha   90.00
_cell.angle_beta   90.00
_cell.angle_gamma   90.00
#
_symmetry.space_group_name_H-M   'P 1'
#
loop_
_entity.id
_entity.type
_entity.pdbx_description
1 polymer ?
#
loop_
_entity_poly.entity_id
_entity_poly.type
_entity_poly.pdbx_seq_one_letter_code
_entity_poly.pdbx_strand_id
1 'polypeptide(L)'
;MTGAALCAVLAVIVASWLVRDVRAVDAEQLLRYWAGWYEARPKAAPATSPLDVVLLVVYVVAAVAALRSSVAATVLVATGVTTLAVRLPGVWNIGSRRMEVSFSDDLRSKALIGAFVALAAGVALVITAGAGRRPPADSYEQLPSRPGQGASVTAFLMLGAAGAVLIAWEIRQLVKIPEIFPDWYVGGDRVTQGLTDPPPGWGTAVVALLALFAAASALFHAVHARPFGLVAAGLLLSGGVLGVVRAVHYDLFEHFGSMRTETQLTVVSWVFEVIAALVVLMALAPRGLADVPGPYGPGPGYGPTGYGPVGYGAPPYAGPGDNPYQGQQPPTPGYGYPQGGGGFGPPPPPSQPPPGW
;
A
#
# COMPACT_ATOMS: atom_id res chain seq x y z
N MET A 1 -4.85 -16.98 12.84
CA MET A 1 -3.75 -17.96 13.05
C MET A 1 -3.17 -18.48 11.74
N THR A 2 -3.95 -19.13 10.86
CA THR A 2 -3.44 -19.69 9.58
C THR A 2 -2.68 -18.69 8.72
N GLY A 3 -3.24 -17.48 8.50
CA GLY A 3 -2.55 -16.44 7.74
C GLY A 3 -1.21 -16.00 8.35
N ALA A 4 -1.13 -15.93 9.69
CA ALA A 4 0.11 -15.59 10.37
C ALA A 4 1.18 -16.68 10.21
N ALA A 5 0.79 -17.95 10.29
CA ALA A 5 1.69 -19.08 10.05
C ALA A 5 2.23 -19.07 8.61
N LEU A 6 1.36 -18.83 7.62
CA LEU A 6 1.76 -18.71 6.21
C LEU A 6 2.76 -17.55 6.00
N CYS A 7 2.49 -16.37 6.57
CA CYS A 7 3.41 -15.24 6.53
C CYS A 7 4.74 -15.56 7.23
N ALA A 8 4.72 -16.28 8.36
CA ALA A 8 5.94 -16.68 9.06
C ALA A 8 6.78 -17.65 8.23
N VAL A 9 6.16 -18.62 7.54
CA VAL A 9 6.86 -19.53 6.61
C VAL A 9 7.53 -18.73 5.49
N LEU A 10 6.80 -17.80 4.86
CA LEU A 10 7.35 -16.92 3.82
C LEU A 10 8.54 -16.08 4.35
N ALA A 11 8.41 -15.52 5.55
CA ALA A 11 9.50 -14.78 6.20
C ALA A 11 10.73 -15.66 6.44
N VAL A 12 10.56 -16.89 6.92
CA VAL A 12 11.66 -17.83 7.16
C VAL A 12 12.37 -18.21 5.85
N ILE A 13 11.62 -18.46 4.77
CA ILE A 13 12.21 -18.76 3.46
C ILE A 13 13.11 -17.61 3.01
N VAL A 14 12.58 -16.37 3.04
CA VAL A 14 13.35 -15.18 2.62
C VAL A 14 14.55 -14.92 3.54
N ALA A 15 14.36 -15.01 4.85
CA ALA A 15 15.44 -14.84 5.82
C ALA A 15 16.56 -15.87 5.62
N SER A 16 16.22 -17.11 5.25
CA SER A 16 17.20 -18.17 4.98
C SER A 16 18.09 -17.83 3.79
N TRP A 17 17.52 -17.27 2.72
CA TRP A 17 18.28 -16.81 1.55
C TRP A 17 19.14 -15.59 1.87
N LEU A 18 18.62 -14.61 2.60
CA LEU A 18 19.38 -13.44 3.04
C LEU A 18 20.57 -13.84 3.94
N VAL A 19 20.36 -14.74 4.91
CA VAL A 19 21.43 -15.25 5.78
C VAL A 19 22.48 -16.01 4.98
N ARG A 20 22.07 -16.79 3.97
CA ARG A 20 23.00 -17.47 3.07
C ARG A 20 23.89 -16.47 2.35
N ASP A 21 23.31 -15.43 1.74
CA ASP A 21 24.07 -14.45 0.96
C ASP A 21 25.00 -13.61 1.85
N VAL A 22 24.52 -13.16 3.02
CA VAL A 22 25.37 -12.46 3.99
C VAL A 22 26.55 -13.34 4.44
N ARG A 23 26.35 -14.64 4.64
CA ARG A 23 27.45 -15.57 4.98
C ARG A 23 28.40 -15.84 3.82
N ALA A 24 27.94 -15.71 2.58
CA ALA A 24 28.73 -16.01 1.39
C ALA A 24 29.61 -14.83 0.95
N VAL A 25 29.15 -13.58 1.14
CA VAL A 25 29.83 -12.38 0.60
C VAL A 25 29.96 -11.23 1.59
N ASP A 26 29.53 -11.36 2.85
CA ASP A 26 29.41 -10.29 3.83
C ASP A 26 28.33 -9.24 3.49
N ALA A 27 27.75 -8.62 4.52
CA ALA A 27 26.62 -7.70 4.35
C ALA A 27 26.98 -6.42 3.57
N GLU A 28 28.20 -5.90 3.78
CA GLU A 28 28.66 -4.70 3.07
C GLU A 28 28.82 -4.98 1.57
N GLN A 29 29.49 -6.06 1.19
CA GLN A 29 29.67 -6.39 -0.22
C GLN A 29 28.33 -6.67 -0.91
N LEU A 30 27.39 -7.30 -0.20
CA LEU A 30 26.04 -7.54 -0.68
C LEU A 30 25.30 -6.22 -0.96
N LEU A 31 25.37 -5.25 -0.05
CA LEU A 31 24.78 -3.92 -0.24
C LEU A 31 25.41 -3.18 -1.42
N ARG A 32 26.74 -3.24 -1.59
CA ARG A 32 27.43 -2.64 -2.73
C ARG A 32 27.00 -3.28 -4.06
N TYR A 33 26.87 -4.61 -4.07
CA TYR A 33 26.38 -5.36 -5.23
C TYR A 33 24.94 -4.97 -5.58
N TRP A 34 24.05 -4.91 -4.58
CA TRP A 34 22.67 -4.46 -4.75
C TRP A 34 22.55 -3.01 -5.19
N ALA A 35 23.41 -2.13 -4.69
CA ALA A 35 23.53 -0.76 -5.16
C ALA A 35 24.06 -0.68 -6.61
N GLY A 36 24.49 -1.79 -7.21
CA GLY A 36 24.97 -1.88 -8.59
C GLY A 36 26.31 -1.19 -8.79
N TRP A 37 27.20 -1.27 -7.79
CA TRP A 37 28.56 -0.79 -7.94
C TRP A 37 29.32 -1.68 -8.93
N TYR A 38 29.95 -1.10 -9.97
CA TYR A 38 30.65 -1.80 -11.04
C TYR A 38 31.86 -2.57 -10.49
N GLU A 39 32.43 -2.07 -9.39
CA GLU A 39 33.55 -2.67 -8.68
C GLU A 39 33.11 -3.76 -7.69
N ALA A 40 31.82 -3.82 -7.35
CA ALA A 40 31.30 -4.86 -6.47
C ALA A 40 31.25 -6.19 -7.21
N ARG A 41 32.36 -6.93 -7.14
CA ARG A 41 32.47 -8.31 -7.63
C ARG A 41 32.33 -9.27 -6.45
N PRO A 42 31.11 -9.72 -6.13
CA PRO A 42 30.89 -10.60 -5.00
C PRO A 42 31.66 -11.91 -5.21
N LYS A 43 32.25 -12.45 -4.13
CA LYS A 43 33.03 -13.70 -4.18
C LYS A 43 32.17 -14.92 -4.57
N ALA A 44 30.87 -14.83 -4.34
CA ALA A 44 29.86 -15.79 -4.77
C ALA A 44 28.65 -15.04 -5.30
N ALA A 45 27.98 -15.55 -6.34
CA ALA A 45 26.77 -14.91 -6.87
C ALA A 45 25.66 -14.87 -5.79
N PRO A 46 25.14 -13.68 -5.42
CA PRO A 46 24.03 -13.57 -4.49
C PRO A 46 22.76 -14.19 -5.07
N ALA A 47 21.98 -14.88 -4.24
CA ALA A 47 20.66 -15.38 -4.62
C ALA A 47 19.54 -14.35 -4.48
N THR A 48 19.76 -13.29 -3.70
CA THR A 48 18.75 -12.32 -3.29
C THR A 48 19.03 -10.93 -3.84
N SER A 49 17.97 -10.12 -3.81
CA SER A 49 17.96 -8.70 -4.13
C SER A 49 17.42 -7.86 -2.96
N PRO A 50 17.49 -6.53 -3.05
CA PRO A 50 16.86 -5.61 -2.10
C PRO A 50 15.37 -5.85 -1.90
N LEU A 51 14.70 -6.38 -2.93
CA LEU A 51 13.30 -6.74 -2.88
C LEU A 51 13.03 -7.77 -1.77
N ASP A 52 13.95 -8.72 -1.55
CA ASP A 52 13.82 -9.73 -0.49
C ASP A 52 13.77 -9.11 0.91
N VAL A 53 14.53 -8.03 1.16
CA VAL A 53 14.47 -7.31 2.43
C VAL A 53 13.10 -6.69 2.64
N VAL A 54 12.52 -6.08 1.59
CA VAL A 54 11.17 -5.52 1.65
C VAL A 54 10.13 -6.62 1.88
N LEU A 55 10.22 -7.73 1.15
CA LEU A 55 9.32 -8.88 1.33
C LEU A 55 9.38 -9.44 2.75
N LEU A 56 10.58 -9.55 3.32
CA LEU A 56 10.74 -9.99 4.72
C LEU A 56 9.97 -9.08 5.67
N VAL A 57 10.10 -7.76 5.52
CA VAL A 57 9.36 -6.77 6.33
C VAL A 57 7.86 -6.92 6.11
N VAL A 58 7.40 -7.03 4.87
CA VAL A 58 5.98 -7.22 4.52
C VAL A 58 5.43 -8.48 5.18
N TYR A 59 6.15 -9.60 5.12
CA TYR A 59 5.73 -10.86 5.73
C TYR A 59 5.66 -10.79 7.26
N VAL A 60 6.65 -10.17 7.91
CA VAL A 60 6.64 -9.98 9.37
C VAL A 60 5.48 -9.08 9.78
N VAL A 61 5.27 -7.94 9.10
CA VAL A 61 4.16 -7.03 9.39
C VAL A 61 2.81 -7.70 9.15
N ALA A 62 2.66 -8.47 8.06
CA ALA A 62 1.45 -9.21 7.76
C ALA A 62 1.17 -10.31 8.80
N ALA A 63 2.20 -11.01 9.28
CA ALA A 63 2.07 -11.99 10.35
C ALA A 63 1.57 -11.32 11.64
N VAL A 64 2.18 -10.19 12.04
CA VAL A 64 1.75 -9.42 13.21
C VAL A 64 0.33 -8.90 13.05
N ALA A 65 -0.03 -8.37 11.88
CA ALA A 65 -1.37 -7.89 11.59
C ALA A 65 -2.41 -9.02 11.69
N ALA A 66 -2.09 -10.20 11.17
CA ALA A 66 -2.95 -11.39 11.23
C ALA A 66 -3.12 -11.97 12.64
N LEU A 67 -2.20 -11.70 13.56
CA LEU A 67 -2.32 -12.07 14.98
C LEU A 67 -3.09 -11.03 15.79
N ARG A 68 -2.96 -9.74 15.44
CA ARG A 68 -3.43 -8.62 16.26
C ARG A 68 -4.72 -7.96 15.78
N SER A 69 -5.20 -8.27 14.58
CA SER A 69 -6.37 -7.61 14.00
C SER A 69 -7.37 -8.60 13.41
N SER A 70 -8.65 -8.40 13.75
CA SER A 70 -9.80 -9.08 13.11
C SER A 70 -9.95 -8.71 11.63
N VAL A 71 -9.25 -7.67 11.16
CA VAL A 71 -9.38 -7.09 9.82
C VAL A 71 -8.12 -7.28 8.96
N ALA A 72 -7.38 -8.35 9.20
CA ALA A 72 -6.14 -8.63 8.46
C ALA A 72 -6.36 -9.06 7.00
N ALA A 73 -7.60 -9.28 6.55
CA ALA A 73 -7.90 -9.86 5.25
C ALA A 73 -7.26 -9.10 4.08
N THR A 74 -7.34 -7.76 4.05
CA THR A 74 -6.75 -6.97 2.95
C THR A 74 -5.22 -6.98 2.96
N VAL A 75 -4.60 -7.07 4.14
CA VAL A 75 -3.15 -7.23 4.29
C VAL A 75 -2.71 -8.59 3.78
N LEU A 76 -3.44 -9.66 4.11
CA LEU A 76 -3.17 -11.01 3.61
C LEU A 76 -3.33 -11.10 2.09
N VAL A 77 -4.35 -10.48 1.51
CA VAL A 77 -4.52 -10.41 0.05
C VAL A 77 -3.36 -9.65 -0.60
N ALA A 78 -3.02 -8.46 -0.11
CA ALA A 78 -1.92 -7.67 -0.67
C ALA A 78 -0.58 -8.43 -0.59
N THR A 79 -0.32 -9.08 0.54
CA THR A 79 0.86 -9.91 0.76
C THR A 79 0.88 -11.10 -0.20
N GLY A 80 -0.23 -11.84 -0.31
CA GLY A 80 -0.35 -12.99 -1.20
C GLY A 80 -0.17 -12.60 -2.67
N VAL A 81 -0.86 -11.56 -3.14
CA VAL A 81 -0.75 -11.05 -4.52
C VAL A 81 0.68 -10.62 -4.83
N THR A 82 1.33 -9.88 -3.92
CA THR A 82 2.73 -9.44 -4.10
C THR A 82 3.68 -10.64 -4.14
N THR A 83 3.48 -11.62 -3.26
CA THR A 83 4.28 -12.86 -3.22
C THR A 83 4.17 -13.60 -4.55
N LEU A 84 2.94 -13.78 -5.04
CA LEU A 84 2.68 -14.46 -6.31
C LEU A 84 3.33 -13.70 -7.46
N ALA A 85 3.11 -12.38 -7.54
CA ALA A 85 3.66 -11.55 -8.60
C ALA A 85 5.20 -11.64 -8.64
N VAL A 86 5.88 -11.55 -7.50
CA VAL A 86 7.35 -11.57 -7.46
C VAL A 86 7.94 -12.97 -7.67
N ARG A 87 7.32 -14.02 -7.12
CA ARG A 87 7.91 -15.37 -7.11
C ARG A 87 7.51 -16.24 -8.28
N LEU A 88 6.47 -15.86 -9.01
CA LEU A 88 5.99 -16.60 -10.19
C LEU A 88 7.11 -16.83 -11.23
N PRO A 89 7.95 -15.83 -11.57
CA PRO A 89 9.07 -16.05 -12.49
C PRO A 89 10.10 -17.09 -12.06
N GLY A 90 10.21 -17.37 -10.75
CA GLY A 90 11.13 -18.40 -10.25
C GLY A 90 10.83 -19.79 -10.82
N VAL A 91 9.58 -20.07 -11.18
CA VAL A 91 9.16 -21.38 -11.70
C VAL A 91 9.81 -21.73 -13.04
N TRP A 92 10.05 -20.74 -13.90
CA TRP A 92 10.67 -20.96 -15.20
C TRP A 92 12.12 -20.45 -15.28
N ASN A 93 12.52 -19.46 -14.46
CA ASN A 93 13.85 -18.86 -14.58
C ASN A 93 14.97 -19.61 -13.86
N ILE A 94 14.68 -20.30 -12.76
CA ILE A 94 15.69 -21.08 -12.01
C ILE A 94 16.27 -22.21 -12.87
N GLY A 95 15.49 -22.68 -13.86
CA GLY A 95 15.88 -23.69 -14.83
C GLY A 95 16.75 -23.17 -16.00
N SER A 96 16.94 -21.86 -16.15
CA SER A 96 17.62 -21.29 -17.32
C SER A 96 19.11 -21.62 -17.38
N ARG A 97 19.67 -21.68 -18.60
CA ARG A 97 21.09 -22.00 -18.85
C ARG A 97 22.04 -21.09 -18.05
N ARG A 98 21.74 -19.79 -17.99
CA ARG A 98 22.50 -18.84 -17.17
C ARG A 98 22.50 -19.19 -15.67
N MET A 99 21.40 -19.68 -15.12
CA MET A 99 21.35 -20.10 -13.72
C MET A 99 22.19 -21.36 -13.46
N GLU A 100 22.27 -22.28 -14.43
CA GLU A 100 23.12 -23.48 -14.32
C GLU A 100 24.60 -23.14 -14.31
N VAL A 101 24.99 -22.12 -15.07
CA VAL A 101 26.37 -21.62 -15.10
C VAL A 101 26.73 -20.90 -13.80
N SER A 102 25.75 -20.26 -13.16
CA SER A 102 25.99 -19.36 -12.02
C SER A 102 25.79 -20.03 -10.65
N PHE A 103 25.00 -21.10 -10.57
CA PHE A 103 24.60 -21.75 -9.33
C PHE A 103 24.63 -23.27 -9.44
N SER A 104 24.97 -23.95 -8.34
CA SER A 104 24.92 -25.41 -8.28
C SER A 104 23.49 -25.95 -8.34
N ASP A 105 23.35 -27.18 -8.83
CA ASP A 105 22.04 -27.85 -8.95
C ASP A 105 21.34 -28.05 -7.60
N ASP A 106 22.09 -28.27 -6.51
CA ASP A 106 21.52 -28.35 -5.15
C ASP A 106 20.86 -27.02 -4.73
N LEU A 107 21.52 -25.88 -5.00
CA LEU A 107 20.96 -24.56 -4.68
C LEU A 107 19.76 -24.22 -5.55
N ARG A 108 19.83 -24.54 -6.85
CA ARG A 108 18.71 -24.36 -7.79
C ARG A 108 17.51 -25.19 -7.36
N SER A 109 17.72 -26.45 -6.96
CA SER A 109 16.67 -27.34 -6.47
C SER A 109 15.98 -26.77 -5.22
N LYS A 110 16.77 -26.30 -4.26
CA LYS A 110 16.24 -25.63 -3.05
C LYS A 110 15.48 -24.34 -3.38
N ALA A 111 15.98 -23.55 -4.32
CA ALA A 111 15.31 -22.33 -4.78
C ALA A 111 13.97 -22.64 -5.47
N LEU A 112 13.92 -23.67 -6.31
CA LEU A 112 12.71 -24.08 -7.01
C LEU A 112 11.65 -24.58 -6.01
N ILE A 113 12.03 -25.41 -5.04
CA ILE A 113 11.16 -25.84 -3.94
C ILE A 113 10.66 -24.61 -3.17
N GLY A 114 11.56 -23.69 -2.81
CA GLY A 114 11.22 -22.44 -2.13
C GLY A 114 10.22 -21.59 -2.91
N ALA A 115 10.36 -21.51 -4.24
CA ALA A 115 9.45 -20.80 -5.11
C ALA A 115 8.05 -21.43 -5.11
N PHE A 116 7.95 -22.76 -5.26
CA PHE A 116 6.66 -23.46 -5.20
C PHE A 116 5.98 -23.31 -3.83
N VAL A 117 6.75 -23.43 -2.74
CA VAL A 117 6.21 -23.20 -1.38
C VAL A 117 5.73 -21.77 -1.23
N ALA A 118 6.48 -20.78 -1.72
CA ALA A 118 6.08 -19.38 -1.66
C ALA A 118 4.82 -19.10 -2.49
N LEU A 119 4.68 -19.72 -3.66
CA LEU A 119 3.48 -19.60 -4.49
C LEU A 119 2.26 -20.26 -3.83
N ALA A 120 2.43 -21.48 -3.30
CA ALA A 120 1.37 -22.17 -2.58
C ALA A 120 0.91 -21.36 -1.35
N ALA A 121 1.86 -20.80 -0.59
CA ALA A 121 1.56 -19.93 0.54
C ALA A 121 0.86 -18.64 0.09
N GLY A 122 1.28 -18.02 -1.03
CA GLY A 122 0.64 -16.85 -1.60
C GLY A 122 -0.82 -17.09 -1.99
N VAL A 123 -1.11 -18.22 -2.65
CA VAL A 123 -2.49 -18.66 -2.96
C VAL A 123 -3.26 -18.90 -1.67
N ALA A 124 -2.68 -19.62 -0.71
CA ALA A 124 -3.32 -19.93 0.56
C ALA A 124 -3.63 -18.66 1.38
N LEU A 125 -2.81 -17.61 1.30
CA LEU A 125 -3.08 -16.31 1.93
C LEU A 125 -4.32 -15.64 1.34
N VAL A 126 -4.45 -15.64 0.01
CA VAL A 126 -5.63 -15.07 -0.68
C VAL A 126 -6.90 -15.86 -0.32
N ILE A 127 -6.82 -17.20 -0.33
CA ILE A 127 -7.94 -18.07 0.07
C ILE A 127 -8.31 -17.85 1.53
N THR A 128 -7.32 -17.82 2.43
CA THR A 128 -7.55 -17.61 3.87
C THR A 128 -8.20 -16.24 4.12
N ALA A 129 -7.79 -15.21 3.39
CA ALA A 129 -8.39 -13.89 3.48
C ALA A 129 -9.85 -13.87 2.97
N GLY A 130 -10.17 -14.66 1.95
CA GLY A 130 -11.53 -14.83 1.44
C GLY A 130 -12.43 -15.62 2.39
N ALA A 131 -11.95 -16.78 2.85
CA ALA A 131 -12.67 -17.66 3.77
C ALA A 131 -12.89 -17.03 5.15
N GLY A 132 -11.97 -16.15 5.59
CA GLY A 132 -12.08 -15.41 6.84
C GLY A 132 -13.03 -14.21 6.82
N ARG A 133 -13.70 -13.91 5.69
CA ARG A 133 -14.67 -12.82 5.61
C ARG A 133 -15.95 -13.22 6.34
N ARG A 134 -16.05 -12.86 7.61
CA ARG A 134 -17.32 -12.87 8.35
C ARG A 134 -17.96 -11.47 8.34
N PRO A 135 -19.30 -11.38 8.30
CA PRO A 135 -19.99 -10.13 8.61
C PRO A 135 -19.58 -9.63 10.00
N PRO A 136 -19.58 -8.29 10.24
CA PRO A 136 -19.35 -7.76 11.57
C PRO A 136 -20.36 -8.39 12.54
N ALA A 137 -19.87 -8.97 13.63
CA ALA A 137 -20.68 -9.63 14.65
C ALA A 137 -21.50 -8.59 15.43
N ASP A 138 -20.93 -7.41 15.69
CA ASP A 138 -21.53 -6.34 16.47
C ASP A 138 -21.12 -4.95 15.95
N SER A 139 -21.87 -3.91 16.31
CA SER A 139 -21.59 -2.50 15.98
C SER A 139 -20.30 -1.95 16.62
N TYR A 140 -19.74 -2.66 17.60
CA TYR A 140 -18.45 -2.36 18.21
C TYR A 140 -17.27 -3.06 17.53
N GLU A 141 -17.52 -3.97 16.57
CA GLU A 141 -16.44 -4.62 15.81
C GLU A 141 -15.75 -3.59 14.91
N GLN A 142 -14.43 -3.47 15.09
CA GLN A 142 -13.64 -2.50 14.38
C GLN A 142 -13.61 -2.82 12.89
N LEU A 143 -14.19 -1.95 12.06
CA LEU A 143 -14.18 -2.11 10.60
C LEU A 143 -12.82 -1.71 9.99
N PRO A 144 -12.51 -2.22 8.79
CA PRO A 144 -11.35 -1.77 8.04
C PRO A 144 -11.32 -0.25 7.86
N SER A 145 -10.26 0.41 8.31
CA SER A 145 -10.07 1.85 8.15
C SER A 145 -9.85 2.22 6.68
N ARG A 146 -10.59 3.19 6.16
CA ARG A 146 -10.32 3.79 4.84
C ARG A 146 -9.30 4.92 4.97
N PRO A 147 -8.45 5.18 3.95
CA PRO A 147 -7.58 6.36 3.98
C PRO A 147 -8.42 7.64 4.03
N GLY A 148 -8.00 8.61 4.84
CA GLY A 148 -8.63 9.94 4.87
C GLY A 148 -8.44 10.68 3.54
N GLN A 149 -9.25 11.72 3.29
CA GLN A 149 -9.28 12.40 1.99
C GLN A 149 -7.90 12.90 1.52
N GLY A 150 -7.16 13.59 2.38
CA GLY A 150 -5.81 14.07 2.08
C GLY A 150 -4.81 12.94 1.81
N ALA A 151 -4.89 11.85 2.60
CA ALA A 151 -4.02 10.68 2.42
C ALA A 151 -4.30 9.96 1.10
N SER A 152 -5.58 9.83 0.72
CA SER A 152 -6.00 9.25 -0.56
C SER A 152 -5.52 10.05 -1.76
N VAL A 153 -5.70 11.37 -1.76
CA VAL A 153 -5.23 12.24 -2.85
C VAL A 153 -3.71 12.18 -2.96
N THR A 154 -3.02 12.25 -1.83
CA THR A 154 -1.55 12.16 -1.79
C THR A 154 -1.07 10.82 -2.34
N ALA A 155 -1.66 9.70 -1.92
CA ALA A 155 -1.30 8.38 -2.40
C ALA A 155 -1.60 8.22 -3.90
N PHE A 156 -2.74 8.71 -4.38
CA PHE A 156 -3.09 8.71 -5.81
C PHE A 156 -2.05 9.45 -6.64
N LEU A 157 -1.70 10.69 -6.25
CA LEU A 157 -0.75 11.51 -7.00
C LEU A 157 0.65 10.90 -6.98
N MET A 158 1.15 10.53 -5.80
CA MET A 158 2.52 10.05 -5.63
C MET A 158 2.73 8.67 -6.26
N LEU A 159 1.86 7.70 -5.97
CA LEU A 159 1.97 6.36 -6.56
C LEU A 159 1.59 6.35 -8.04
N GLY A 160 0.63 7.18 -8.46
CA GLY A 160 0.26 7.34 -9.85
C GLY A 160 1.42 7.88 -10.69
N ALA A 161 2.07 8.95 -10.21
CA ALA A 161 3.22 9.53 -10.87
C ALA A 161 4.45 8.59 -10.84
N ALA A 162 4.75 7.93 -9.72
CA ALA A 162 5.82 6.94 -9.64
C ALA A 162 5.60 5.75 -10.59
N GLY A 163 4.38 5.20 -10.61
CA GLY A 163 4.02 4.14 -11.56
C GLY A 163 4.16 4.58 -13.02
N ALA A 164 3.75 5.81 -13.35
CA ALA A 164 3.92 6.36 -14.69
C ALA A 164 5.39 6.55 -15.09
N VAL A 165 6.24 7.02 -14.16
CA VAL A 165 7.70 7.14 -14.38
C VAL A 165 8.33 5.78 -14.65
N LEU A 166 8.01 4.76 -13.85
CA LEU A 166 8.50 3.39 -14.08
C LEU A 166 8.08 2.85 -15.45
N ILE A 167 6.81 3.03 -15.83
CA ILE A 167 6.32 2.61 -17.16
C ILE A 167 7.03 3.36 -18.29
N ALA A 168 7.26 4.67 -18.13
CA ALA A 168 7.97 5.45 -19.12
C ALA A 168 9.40 4.93 -19.33
N TRP A 169 10.08 4.54 -18.25
CA TRP A 169 11.39 3.89 -18.33
C TRP A 169 11.33 2.53 -19.01
N GLU A 170 10.33 1.69 -18.73
CA GLU A 170 10.18 0.40 -19.41
C GLU A 170 9.90 0.55 -20.92
N ILE A 171 9.02 1.47 -21.31
CA ILE A 171 8.77 1.81 -22.73
C ILE A 171 10.06 2.31 -23.38
N ARG A 172 10.82 3.15 -22.68
CA ARG A 172 12.10 3.65 -23.17
C ARG A 172 13.11 2.51 -23.38
N GLN A 173 13.19 1.54 -22.47
CA GLN A 173 14.07 0.37 -22.60
C GLN A 173 13.67 -0.50 -23.80
N LEU A 174 12.37 -0.76 -23.99
CA LEU A 174 11.83 -1.47 -25.14
C LEU A 174 12.31 -0.86 -26.47
N VAL A 175 12.22 0.46 -26.57
CA VAL A 175 12.60 1.18 -27.80
C VAL A 175 14.11 1.21 -28.00
N LYS A 176 14.89 1.27 -26.91
CA LYS A 176 16.35 1.42 -26.99
C LYS A 176 17.08 0.11 -27.28
N ILE A 177 16.60 -0.99 -26.71
CA ILE A 177 17.30 -2.28 -26.73
C ILE A 177 16.27 -3.41 -26.93
N PRO A 178 15.61 -3.48 -28.11
CA PRO A 178 14.52 -4.43 -28.35
C PRO A 178 14.99 -5.89 -28.30
N GLU A 179 16.29 -6.16 -28.51
CA GLU A 179 16.85 -7.52 -28.57
C GLU A 179 16.97 -8.19 -27.19
N ILE A 180 17.00 -7.41 -26.11
CA ILE A 180 17.10 -7.92 -24.73
C ILE A 180 15.70 -7.99 -24.09
N PHE A 181 14.71 -7.30 -24.66
CA PHE A 181 13.40 -7.11 -24.05
C PHE A 181 12.67 -8.42 -23.67
N PRO A 182 12.68 -9.50 -24.48
CA PRO A 182 12.07 -10.76 -24.06
C PRO A 182 12.72 -11.34 -22.79
N ASP A 183 14.05 -11.37 -22.75
CA ASP A 183 14.83 -11.85 -21.60
C ASP A 183 14.68 -10.92 -20.38
N TRP A 184 14.39 -9.63 -20.60
CA TRP A 184 14.19 -8.65 -19.52
C TRP A 184 12.92 -8.92 -18.68
N TYR A 185 11.87 -9.46 -19.30
CA TYR A 185 10.59 -9.76 -18.64
C TYR A 185 10.41 -11.22 -18.30
N VAL A 186 10.74 -12.11 -19.24
CA VAL A 186 10.58 -13.55 -19.03
C VAL A 186 11.82 -14.11 -18.34
N GLY A 187 12.95 -13.41 -18.35
CA GLY A 187 14.24 -13.95 -17.93
C GLY A 187 14.90 -14.70 -19.09
N GLY A 188 16.21 -14.89 -19.00
CA GLY A 188 17.00 -15.49 -20.06
C GLY A 188 18.50 -15.32 -19.87
N ASP A 189 19.27 -15.73 -20.87
CA ASP A 189 20.73 -15.81 -20.76
C ASP A 189 21.42 -14.46 -20.84
N ARG A 190 20.71 -13.39 -21.25
CA ARG A 190 21.30 -12.05 -21.43
C ARG A 190 21.18 -11.18 -20.19
N VAL A 191 20.41 -11.59 -19.19
CA VAL A 191 20.11 -10.79 -18.00
C VAL A 191 20.76 -11.40 -16.77
N THR A 192 21.41 -10.56 -15.96
CA THR A 192 21.96 -10.95 -14.66
C THR A 192 20.95 -10.62 -13.56
N GLN A 193 20.62 -11.62 -12.74
CA GLN A 193 19.70 -11.51 -11.61
C GLN A 193 20.10 -12.51 -10.53
N GLY A 194 19.66 -12.30 -9.29
CA GLY A 194 19.81 -13.30 -8.24
C GLY A 194 18.93 -14.53 -8.50
N LEU A 195 19.32 -15.65 -7.89
CA LEU A 195 18.65 -16.95 -8.05
C LEU A 195 17.14 -16.91 -7.71
N THR A 196 16.74 -16.11 -6.72
CA THR A 196 15.35 -16.01 -6.26
C THR A 196 14.64 -14.75 -6.75
N ASP A 197 15.35 -13.91 -7.50
CA ASP A 197 14.85 -12.64 -7.99
C ASP A 197 13.97 -12.81 -9.23
N PRO A 198 12.92 -11.98 -9.38
CA PRO A 198 12.24 -11.87 -10.65
C PRO A 198 13.19 -11.24 -11.69
N PRO A 199 12.94 -11.49 -12.99
CA PRO A 199 13.53 -10.69 -14.06
C PRO A 199 13.37 -9.20 -13.80
N PRO A 200 14.38 -8.36 -14.07
CA PRO A 200 14.34 -6.94 -13.74
C PRO A 200 13.13 -6.19 -14.33
N GLY A 201 12.78 -6.46 -15.59
CA GLY A 201 11.60 -5.85 -16.22
C GLY A 201 10.29 -6.33 -15.64
N TRP A 202 10.22 -7.61 -15.29
CA TRP A 202 9.08 -8.15 -14.56
C TRP A 202 8.92 -7.50 -13.19
N GLY A 203 10.00 -7.42 -12.42
CA GLY A 203 10.01 -6.77 -11.11
C GLY A 203 9.57 -5.32 -11.18
N THR A 204 10.13 -4.56 -12.13
CA THR A 204 9.77 -3.15 -12.34
C THR A 204 8.31 -2.99 -12.75
N ALA A 205 7.81 -3.83 -13.67
CA ALA A 205 6.42 -3.82 -14.08
C ALA A 205 5.47 -4.19 -12.94
N VAL A 206 5.82 -5.17 -12.10
CA VAL A 206 5.03 -5.52 -10.90
C VAL A 206 4.95 -4.33 -9.95
N VAL A 207 6.06 -3.64 -9.67
CA VAL A 207 6.06 -2.45 -8.81
C VAL A 207 5.20 -1.34 -9.42
N ALA A 208 5.34 -1.08 -10.73
CA ALA A 208 4.54 -0.08 -11.43
C ALA A 208 3.03 -0.40 -11.37
N LEU A 209 2.65 -1.65 -11.64
CA LEU A 209 1.25 -2.10 -11.59
C LEU A 209 0.68 -2.03 -10.17
N LEU A 210 1.46 -2.42 -9.15
CA LEU A 210 1.05 -2.28 -7.74
C LEU A 210 0.86 -0.81 -7.35
N ALA A 211 1.76 0.07 -7.78
CA ALA A 211 1.66 1.51 -7.53
C ALA A 211 0.42 2.11 -8.20
N LEU A 212 0.17 1.81 -9.48
CA LEU A 212 -1.01 2.27 -10.20
C LEU A 212 -2.32 1.71 -9.63
N PHE A 213 -2.33 0.42 -9.28
CA PHE A 213 -3.48 -0.21 -8.64
C PHE A 213 -3.78 0.44 -7.29
N ALA A 214 -2.76 0.68 -6.46
CA ALA A 214 -2.91 1.37 -5.20
C ALA A 214 -3.34 2.84 -5.38
N ALA A 215 -2.84 3.53 -6.40
CA ALA A 215 -3.26 4.89 -6.74
C ALA A 215 -4.74 4.95 -7.11
N ALA A 216 -5.19 4.09 -8.04
CA ALA A 216 -6.59 3.99 -8.42
C ALA A 216 -7.47 3.61 -7.22
N SER A 217 -7.03 2.66 -6.40
CA SER A 217 -7.72 2.27 -5.17
C SER A 217 -7.86 3.44 -4.19
N ALA A 218 -6.81 4.27 -4.06
CA ALA A 218 -6.82 5.45 -3.21
C ALA A 218 -7.78 6.53 -3.70
N LEU A 219 -7.86 6.74 -5.02
CA LEU A 219 -8.82 7.64 -5.67
C LEU A 219 -10.27 7.28 -5.34
N PHE A 220 -10.58 5.98 -5.25
CA PHE A 220 -11.90 5.48 -4.87
C PHE A 220 -12.08 5.23 -3.36
N HIS A 221 -11.15 5.68 -2.51
CA HIS A 221 -11.16 5.45 -1.06
C HIS A 221 -11.34 3.98 -0.66
N ALA A 222 -10.78 3.07 -1.46
CA ALA A 222 -10.95 1.64 -1.23
C ALA A 222 -10.16 1.18 0.00
N VAL A 223 -10.73 0.25 0.77
CA VAL A 223 -10.10 -0.32 1.97
C VAL A 223 -8.73 -0.96 1.68
N HIS A 224 -8.56 -1.53 0.49
CA HIS A 224 -7.32 -2.18 0.08
C HIS A 224 -6.25 -1.19 -0.41
N ALA A 225 -6.57 0.09 -0.59
CA ALA A 225 -5.59 1.11 -1.01
C ALA A 225 -4.42 1.20 -0.04
N ARG A 226 -4.68 1.05 1.27
CA ARG A 226 -3.65 1.15 2.30
C ARG A 226 -2.62 0.01 2.25
N PRO A 227 -3.00 -1.29 2.37
CA PRO A 227 -2.00 -2.36 2.34
C PRO A 227 -1.25 -2.43 1.01
N PHE A 228 -1.94 -2.25 -0.14
CA PHE A 228 -1.25 -2.23 -1.44
C PHE A 228 -0.34 -1.01 -1.59
N GLY A 229 -0.78 0.17 -1.13
CA GLY A 229 0.02 1.39 -1.17
C GLY A 229 1.28 1.32 -0.29
N LEU A 230 1.17 0.74 0.91
CA LEU A 230 2.34 0.55 1.79
C LEU A 230 3.35 -0.45 1.21
N VAL A 231 2.87 -1.54 0.59
CA VAL A 231 3.75 -2.52 -0.09
C VAL A 231 4.43 -1.88 -1.30
N ALA A 232 3.66 -1.19 -2.16
CA ALA A 232 4.19 -0.51 -3.34
C ALA A 232 5.23 0.56 -2.94
N ALA A 233 4.94 1.36 -1.91
CA ALA A 233 5.88 2.36 -1.39
C ALA A 233 7.15 1.73 -0.80
N GLY A 234 7.03 0.60 -0.08
CA GLY A 234 8.22 -0.12 0.42
C GLY A 234 9.12 -0.62 -0.72
N LEU A 235 8.53 -1.16 -1.78
CA LEU A 235 9.27 -1.62 -2.96
C LEU A 235 9.93 -0.45 -3.69
N LEU A 236 9.19 0.64 -3.94
CA LEU A 236 9.70 1.88 -4.53
C LEU A 236 10.85 2.47 -3.72
N LEU A 237 10.72 2.52 -2.39
CA LEU A 237 11.74 3.06 -1.50
C LEU A 237 13.07 2.30 -1.65
N SER A 238 13.02 0.97 -1.71
CA SER A 238 14.23 0.15 -1.85
C SER A 238 14.98 0.42 -3.15
N GLY A 239 14.27 0.56 -4.27
CA GLY A 239 14.86 0.87 -5.58
C GLY A 239 15.43 2.29 -5.61
N GLY A 240 14.63 3.28 -5.20
CA GLY A 240 15.04 4.68 -5.17
C GLY A 240 16.24 4.93 -4.25
N VAL A 241 16.26 4.35 -3.05
CA VAL A 241 17.38 4.50 -2.10
C VAL A 241 18.67 3.95 -2.70
N LEU A 242 18.63 2.77 -3.33
CA LEU A 242 19.83 2.20 -3.96
C LEU A 242 20.27 2.97 -5.19
N GLY A 243 19.33 3.53 -5.94
CA GLY A 243 19.62 4.50 -7.00
C GLY A 243 20.33 5.75 -6.47
N VAL A 244 19.84 6.33 -5.38
CA VAL A 244 20.48 7.50 -4.74
C VAL A 244 21.85 7.14 -4.18
N VAL A 245 22.00 6.00 -3.49
CA VAL A 245 23.30 5.51 -3.00
C VAL A 245 24.29 5.32 -4.15
N ARG A 246 23.84 4.77 -5.28
CA ARG A 246 24.64 4.67 -6.51
C ARG A 246 25.03 6.04 -7.04
N ALA A 247 24.09 6.98 -7.08
CA ALA A 247 24.33 8.34 -7.56
C ALA A 247 25.35 9.10 -6.71
N VAL A 248 25.30 8.91 -5.38
CA VAL A 248 26.32 9.45 -4.46
C VAL A 248 27.66 8.77 -4.69
N HIS A 249 27.70 7.45 -4.82
CA HIS A 249 28.96 6.71 -4.98
C HIS A 249 29.74 7.09 -6.24
N TYR A 250 29.05 7.45 -7.33
CA TYR A 250 29.67 7.86 -8.59
C TYR A 250 29.69 9.37 -8.82
N ASP A 251 29.49 10.18 -7.78
CA ASP A 251 29.52 11.65 -7.84
C ASP A 251 28.59 12.22 -8.93
N LEU A 252 27.46 11.55 -9.18
CA LEU A 252 26.52 11.95 -10.23
C LEU A 252 25.84 13.28 -9.88
N PHE A 253 25.69 13.60 -8.59
CA PHE A 253 25.13 14.88 -8.18
C PHE A 253 26.07 16.06 -8.46
N GLU A 254 27.39 15.87 -8.33
CA GLU A 254 28.39 16.90 -8.61
C GLU A 254 28.48 17.21 -10.10
N HIS A 255 28.33 16.18 -10.93
CA HIS A 255 28.41 16.28 -12.39
C HIS A 255 27.04 16.42 -13.06
N PHE A 256 25.98 16.72 -12.29
CA PHE A 256 24.60 16.67 -12.79
C PHE A 256 24.39 17.52 -14.06
N GLY A 257 24.89 18.75 -14.07
CA GLY A 257 24.73 19.68 -15.18
C GLY A 257 25.48 19.31 -16.46
N SER A 258 26.54 18.49 -16.38
CA SER A 258 27.36 18.09 -17.52
C SER A 258 26.98 16.71 -18.10
N MET A 259 26.14 15.95 -17.39
CA MET A 259 25.67 14.65 -17.85
C MET A 259 24.67 14.73 -19.00
N ARG A 260 24.54 13.63 -19.74
CA ARG A 260 23.45 13.43 -20.71
C ARG A 260 22.09 13.55 -20.01
N THR A 261 21.12 14.14 -20.70
CA THR A 261 19.74 14.29 -20.22
C THR A 261 19.12 12.98 -19.74
N GLU A 262 19.42 11.86 -20.39
CA GLU A 262 18.93 10.55 -19.96
C GLU A 262 19.44 10.19 -18.56
N THR A 263 20.72 10.41 -18.26
CA THR A 263 21.29 10.14 -16.93
C THR A 263 20.74 11.11 -15.88
N GLN A 264 20.56 12.40 -16.26
CA GLN A 264 19.90 13.38 -15.39
C GLN A 264 18.50 12.92 -15.00
N LEU A 265 17.69 12.50 -15.98
CA LEU A 265 16.35 11.98 -15.74
C LEU A 265 16.38 10.74 -14.85
N THR A 266 17.33 9.82 -15.06
CA THR A 266 17.46 8.63 -14.20
C THR A 266 17.73 9.01 -12.75
N VAL A 267 18.68 9.92 -12.49
CA VAL A 267 19.00 10.38 -11.13
C VAL A 267 17.80 11.08 -10.49
N VAL A 268 17.11 11.94 -11.24
CA VAL A 268 15.90 12.63 -10.75
C VAL A 268 14.78 11.63 -10.46
N SER A 269 14.60 10.60 -11.29
CA SER A 269 13.62 9.53 -11.03
C SER A 269 13.91 8.80 -9.73
N TRP A 270 15.16 8.44 -9.43
CA TRP A 270 15.51 7.79 -8.16
C TRP A 270 15.19 8.67 -6.95
N VAL A 271 15.54 9.96 -7.01
CA VAL A 271 15.22 10.92 -5.94
C VAL A 271 13.70 11.08 -5.78
N PHE A 272 12.98 11.20 -6.89
CA PHE A 272 11.53 11.29 -6.91
C PHE A 272 10.87 10.05 -6.30
N GLU A 273 11.33 8.85 -6.64
CA GLU A 273 10.82 7.58 -6.09
C GLU A 273 11.00 7.51 -4.57
N VAL A 274 12.16 7.93 -4.04
CA VAL A 274 12.39 8.02 -2.59
C VAL A 274 11.40 8.96 -1.93
N ILE A 275 11.24 10.18 -2.47
CA ILE A 275 10.33 11.19 -1.91
C ILE A 275 8.89 10.68 -1.96
N ALA A 276 8.45 10.18 -3.12
CA ALA A 276 7.10 9.65 -3.32
C ALA A 276 6.82 8.50 -2.34
N ALA A 277 7.75 7.55 -2.21
CA ALA A 277 7.60 6.44 -1.29
C ALA A 277 7.51 6.89 0.17
N LEU A 278 8.38 7.79 0.63
CA LEU A 278 8.35 8.32 1.98
C LEU A 278 7.04 9.07 2.28
N VAL A 279 6.60 9.92 1.35
CA VAL A 279 5.33 10.66 1.47
C VAL A 279 4.15 9.69 1.56
N VAL A 280 4.11 8.65 0.74
CA VAL A 280 3.05 7.63 0.77
C VAL A 280 3.08 6.83 2.07
N LEU A 281 4.27 6.42 2.53
CA LEU A 281 4.43 5.73 3.81
C LEU A 281 3.90 6.61 4.95
N MET A 282 4.24 7.90 4.98
CA MET A 282 3.75 8.84 5.99
C MET A 282 2.23 9.06 5.89
N ALA A 283 1.69 9.18 4.69
CA ALA A 283 0.26 9.41 4.47
C ALA A 283 -0.60 8.20 4.82
N LEU A 284 -0.11 6.98 4.56
CA LEU A 284 -0.86 5.73 4.74
C LEU A 284 -0.49 4.96 6.02
N ALA A 285 0.60 5.32 6.71
CA ALA A 285 0.97 4.69 7.98
C ALA A 285 -0.05 4.93 9.11
N PRO A 286 -0.61 6.14 9.30
CA PRO A 286 -1.68 6.36 10.28
C PRO A 286 -2.90 5.48 9.97
N ARG A 287 -3.57 4.98 11.01
CA ARG A 287 -4.88 4.35 10.82
C ARG A 287 -5.85 5.45 10.40
N GLY A 288 -6.51 5.26 9.26
CA GLY A 288 -7.55 6.17 8.81
C GLY A 288 -8.73 6.18 9.78
N LEU A 289 -9.62 7.17 9.62
CA LEU A 289 -10.83 7.28 10.42
C LEU A 289 -11.60 5.95 10.32
N ALA A 290 -11.97 5.38 11.46
CA ALA A 290 -12.91 4.28 11.46
C ALA A 290 -14.20 4.79 10.82
N ASP A 291 -14.85 3.97 9.99
CA ASP A 291 -16.25 4.20 9.59
C ASP A 291 -17.07 4.07 10.89
N VAL A 292 -17.13 5.12 11.69
CA VAL A 292 -18.13 5.26 12.75
C VAL A 292 -19.44 5.42 12.00
N PRO A 293 -20.45 4.54 12.20
CA PRO A 293 -21.78 4.82 11.73
C PRO A 293 -22.17 6.15 12.39
N GLY A 294 -22.20 7.23 11.61
CA GLY A 294 -22.74 8.48 12.12
C GLY A 294 -24.15 8.22 12.64
N PRO A 295 -24.68 9.07 13.53
CA PRO A 295 -26.08 8.99 13.97
C PRO A 295 -27.10 9.00 12.81
N TYR A 296 -26.64 9.31 11.59
CA TYR A 296 -27.38 9.34 10.34
C TYR A 296 -26.92 8.26 9.35
N GLY A 297 -26.62 7.05 9.82
CA GLY A 297 -26.58 5.87 8.94
C GLY A 297 -27.94 5.72 8.22
N PRO A 298 -27.98 5.21 6.98
CA PRO A 298 -29.20 5.13 6.19
C PRO A 298 -30.17 4.12 6.81
N GLY A 299 -30.99 4.60 7.74
CA GLY A 299 -32.23 3.92 8.11
C GLY A 299 -33.22 3.98 6.95
N PRO A 300 -34.14 3.02 6.82
CA PRO A 300 -35.24 3.08 5.87
C PRO A 300 -36.23 4.15 6.35
N GLY A 301 -35.93 5.41 6.08
CA GLY A 301 -36.72 6.57 6.46
C GLY A 301 -37.08 7.38 5.23
N TYR A 302 -38.26 7.12 4.67
CA TYR A 302 -38.93 8.05 3.76
C TYR A 302 -39.10 9.41 4.46
N GLY A 303 -38.32 10.41 4.05
CA GLY A 303 -38.44 11.80 4.50
C GLY A 303 -38.02 12.75 3.38
N PRO A 304 -38.77 13.83 3.10
CA PRO A 304 -38.63 14.55 1.84
C PRO A 304 -37.36 15.39 1.75
N THR A 305 -36.74 15.34 0.57
CA THR A 305 -35.59 16.11 0.11
C THR A 305 -35.69 17.61 0.41
N GLY A 306 -34.82 18.10 1.29
CA GLY A 306 -34.50 19.52 1.46
C GLY A 306 -33.08 19.80 0.95
N TYR A 307 -32.97 20.35 -0.25
CA TYR A 307 -31.73 20.94 -0.78
C TYR A 307 -31.40 22.20 0.01
N GLY A 308 -30.26 22.24 0.69
CA GLY A 308 -29.71 23.44 1.35
C GLY A 308 -28.25 23.65 0.96
N PRO A 309 -27.87 24.81 0.39
CA PRO A 309 -26.50 25.06 -0.05
C PRO A 309 -25.54 25.35 1.10
N VAL A 310 -24.28 24.99 0.85
CA VAL A 310 -23.12 25.05 1.74
C VAL A 310 -22.72 26.50 2.01
N GLY A 311 -22.85 26.95 3.26
CA GLY A 311 -22.39 28.28 3.70
C GLY A 311 -21.04 28.20 4.40
N TYR A 312 -19.98 28.70 3.75
CA TYR A 312 -18.73 29.11 4.39
C TYR A 312 -18.92 30.51 4.98
N GLY A 313 -18.73 30.68 6.29
CA GLY A 313 -18.80 31.97 6.97
C GLY A 313 -17.85 32.04 8.16
N ALA A 314 -16.83 32.90 8.03
CA ALA A 314 -15.80 33.22 9.02
C ALA A 314 -16.37 33.96 10.27
N PRO A 315 -15.64 34.01 11.40
CA PRO A 315 -16.12 34.64 12.63
C PRO A 315 -15.92 36.17 12.60
N PRO A 316 -16.89 36.98 13.07
CA PRO A 316 -16.66 38.42 13.20
C PRO A 316 -16.05 38.76 14.57
N TYR A 317 -14.87 39.41 14.52
CA TYR A 317 -14.30 40.20 15.63
C TYR A 317 -14.74 41.67 15.50
N ALA A 318 -14.74 42.35 16.65
CA ALA A 318 -15.46 43.57 17.01
C ALA A 318 -15.06 44.89 16.33
N GLY A 319 -15.97 45.88 16.39
CA GLY A 319 -15.67 47.31 16.24
C GLY A 319 -16.86 48.22 16.66
N PRO A 320 -16.63 49.43 17.19
CA PRO A 320 -17.42 50.04 18.27
C PRO A 320 -18.20 51.32 17.88
N GLY A 321 -19.23 51.69 18.65
CA GLY A 321 -19.71 53.07 18.73
C GLY A 321 -21.21 53.25 18.98
N ASP A 322 -21.51 54.00 20.04
CA ASP A 322 -22.73 54.79 20.30
C ASP A 322 -24.04 54.07 20.67
N ASN A 323 -24.80 54.40 21.73
CA ASN A 323 -24.66 55.24 22.92
C ASN A 323 -25.90 54.89 23.84
N PRO A 324 -26.26 55.59 24.94
CA PRO A 324 -26.38 54.97 26.26
C PRO A 324 -27.78 55.12 26.93
N TYR A 325 -27.89 54.56 28.15
CA TYR A 325 -28.84 54.84 29.24
C TYR A 325 -29.96 53.83 29.56
N GLN A 326 -30.12 53.68 30.88
CA GLN A 326 -31.20 53.08 31.68
C GLN A 326 -31.18 51.55 31.79
N GLY A 327 -31.16 50.90 32.95
CA GLY A 327 -31.24 51.34 34.33
C GLY A 327 -31.57 50.12 35.21
N GLN A 328 -30.80 49.93 36.28
CA GLN A 328 -31.18 49.36 37.59
C GLN A 328 -32.14 48.14 37.72
N GLN A 329 -31.55 47.03 38.22
CA GLN A 329 -32.03 46.16 39.33
C GLN A 329 -33.33 45.33 39.18
N PRO A 330 -33.67 44.41 40.11
CA PRO A 330 -33.08 43.08 40.37
C PRO A 330 -34.19 41.96 40.36
N PRO A 331 -33.90 40.68 40.68
CA PRO A 331 -34.86 39.57 40.46
C PRO A 331 -35.76 39.33 41.69
N THR A 332 -37.04 39.00 41.46
CA THR A 332 -37.85 38.28 42.47
C THR A 332 -38.95 37.39 41.84
N PRO A 333 -39.29 36.25 42.48
CA PRO A 333 -40.17 35.20 41.95
C PRO A 333 -41.58 35.22 42.57
N GLY A 334 -42.61 34.73 41.86
CA GLY A 334 -43.90 34.46 42.50
C GLY A 334 -45.08 34.14 41.56
N TYR A 335 -45.60 32.91 41.71
CA TYR A 335 -47.00 32.44 41.71
C TYR A 335 -48.06 32.98 40.71
N GLY A 336 -48.72 32.05 39.99
CA GLY A 336 -50.04 32.26 39.36
C GLY A 336 -50.55 31.07 38.54
N TYR A 337 -51.75 30.58 38.86
CA TYR A 337 -52.47 29.36 38.42
C TYR A 337 -53.07 29.41 36.97
N PRO A 338 -53.82 28.40 36.47
CA PRO A 338 -53.71 27.90 35.10
C PRO A 338 -54.82 28.42 34.16
N GLN A 339 -54.52 28.53 32.86
CA GLN A 339 -55.54 28.82 31.86
C GLN A 339 -55.92 27.52 31.14
N GLY A 340 -57.10 27.00 31.49
CA GLY A 340 -57.76 25.91 30.79
C GLY A 340 -58.60 26.41 29.61
N GLY A 341 -58.80 25.52 28.64
CA GLY A 341 -59.65 25.66 27.46
C GLY A 341 -58.93 25.00 26.27
N GLY A 342 -59.26 23.78 25.83
CA GLY A 342 -60.58 23.20 25.62
C GLY A 342 -60.78 23.09 24.11
N GLY A 343 -60.50 21.91 23.53
CA GLY A 343 -60.59 21.71 22.08
C GLY A 343 -60.49 20.23 21.70
N PHE A 344 -61.64 19.57 21.70
CA PHE A 344 -61.87 18.20 21.21
C PHE A 344 -61.59 18.10 19.70
N GLY A 345 -60.55 17.37 19.32
CA GLY A 345 -60.37 16.87 17.96
C GLY A 345 -60.92 15.44 17.82
N PRO A 346 -61.49 15.07 16.66
CA PRO A 346 -62.09 13.74 16.46
C PRO A 346 -61.03 12.62 16.56
N PRO A 347 -61.39 11.43 17.08
CA PRO A 347 -60.48 10.29 17.16
C PRO A 347 -60.12 9.77 15.76
N PRO A 348 -58.92 9.18 15.58
CA PRO A 348 -58.52 8.58 14.31
C PRO A 348 -59.43 7.39 13.95
N PRO A 349 -59.67 7.15 12.64
CA PRO A 349 -60.53 6.06 12.18
C PRO A 349 -59.95 4.67 12.55
N PRO A 350 -60.79 3.66 12.79
CA PRO A 350 -60.33 2.31 13.12
C PRO A 350 -59.57 1.67 11.96
N SER A 351 -58.44 1.04 12.27
CA SER A 351 -57.67 0.17 11.40
C SER A 351 -58.52 -1.00 10.89
N GLN A 352 -58.49 -1.22 9.56
CA GLN A 352 -59.11 -2.37 8.92
C GLN A 352 -58.48 -3.69 9.42
N PRO A 353 -59.28 -4.76 9.62
CA PRO A 353 -58.74 -6.07 9.96
C PRO A 353 -58.04 -6.72 8.75
N PRO A 354 -57.01 -7.55 8.98
CA PRO A 354 -56.30 -8.26 7.92
C PRO A 354 -57.20 -9.32 7.26
N PRO A 355 -57.00 -9.63 5.97
CA PRO A 355 -57.77 -10.68 5.29
C PRO A 355 -57.41 -12.07 5.84
N GLY A 356 -58.37 -12.73 6.51
CA GLY A 356 -58.49 -14.18 6.69
C GLY A 356 -57.59 -14.82 7.76
N TRP A 357 -58.17 -15.14 8.93
CA TRP A 357 -58.46 -16.48 9.47
C TRP A 357 -59.30 -16.35 10.74
#